data_AF-L8LJP4-F1
#
_entry.id   AF-L8LJP4-F1
#
_cell.length_a   1.000
_cell.length_b   1.000
_cell.length_c   1.000
_cell.angle_alpha   90.00
_cell.angle_beta   90.00
_cell.angle_gamma   90.00
#
_symmetry.space_group_name_H-M   'P 1'
#
loop_
_entity.id
_entity.type
_entity.pdbx_description
1 polymer ?
#
loop_
_entity_poly.entity_id
_entity_poly.type
_entity_poly.pdbx_seq_one_letter_code
_entity_poly.pdbx_strand_id
1 'polypeptide(L)'
;MSTPIPDSQKLAAMKSHLDLIFIALASLSNLNSDTSLTETHNLEDLKALAQMIFDLTRQRQELVRRAVSLLENMDEQHQPFAQSTLLGDYLDKFARKYQQHPTTPELTDEQLEHLAIKLLIDLLFYSASNGYDRLWSVLLQQSC
;
A
#
# COMPACT_ATOMS: atom_id res chain seq x y z
N MET A 1 -27.50 -2.28 -17.90
CA MET A 1 -26.55 -1.15 -17.81
C MET A 1 -25.15 -1.73 -17.87
N SER A 2 -24.54 -1.72 -19.05
CA SER A 2 -23.18 -2.26 -19.23
C SER A 2 -22.21 -1.30 -18.56
N THR A 3 -21.56 -1.73 -17.49
CA THR A 3 -20.42 -1.01 -16.92
C THR A 3 -19.37 -0.88 -18.03
N PRO A 4 -18.86 0.34 -18.32
CA PRO A 4 -17.80 0.50 -19.30
C PRO A 4 -16.61 -0.35 -18.87
N ILE A 5 -16.10 -1.18 -19.79
CA ILE A 5 -14.85 -1.91 -19.58
C ILE A 5 -13.79 -0.83 -19.28
N PRO A 6 -13.07 -0.91 -18.14
CA PRO A 6 -12.07 0.10 -17.83
C PRO A 6 -11.01 0.12 -18.92
N ASP A 7 -10.75 1.31 -19.49
CA ASP A 7 -9.71 1.49 -20.50
C ASP A 7 -8.34 1.04 -19.97
N SER A 8 -7.41 0.64 -20.84
CA SER A 8 -6.09 0.12 -20.42
C SER A 8 -5.32 1.06 -19.49
N GLN A 9 -5.52 2.38 -19.65
CA GLN A 9 -4.94 3.40 -18.76
C GLN A 9 -5.52 3.33 -17.34
N LYS A 10 -6.82 3.09 -17.21
CA LYS A 10 -7.51 2.93 -15.92
C LYS A 10 -7.04 1.68 -15.20
N LEU A 11 -6.92 0.58 -15.93
CA LEU A 11 -6.39 -0.68 -15.39
C LEU A 11 -4.94 -0.51 -14.90
N ALA A 12 -4.10 0.21 -15.66
CA ALA A 12 -2.73 0.51 -15.26
C ALA A 12 -2.66 1.38 -14.00
N ALA A 13 -3.52 2.40 -13.87
CA ALA A 13 -3.60 3.24 -12.67
C ALA A 13 -4.02 2.43 -11.43
N MET A 14 -5.06 1.59 -11.57
CA MET A 14 -5.50 0.68 -10.50
C MET A 14 -4.39 -0.30 -10.10
N LYS A 15 -3.71 -0.90 -11.08
CA LYS A 15 -2.57 -1.79 -10.83
C LYS A 15 -1.47 -1.08 -10.05
N SER A 16 -1.06 0.11 -10.51
CA SER A 16 -0.01 0.90 -9.87
C SER A 16 -0.37 1.20 -8.41
N HIS A 17 -1.63 1.59 -8.14
CA HIS A 17 -2.07 1.83 -6.77
C HIS A 17 -2.05 0.56 -5.90
N LEU A 18 -2.48 -0.58 -6.44
CA LEU A 18 -2.42 -1.86 -5.73
C LEU A 18 -0.98 -2.31 -5.45
N ASP A 19 -0.06 -2.11 -6.41
CA ASP A 19 1.37 -2.39 -6.23
C ASP A 19 1.95 -1.55 -5.07
N LEU A 20 1.59 -0.26 -4.97
CA LEU A 20 2.02 0.60 -3.86
C LEU A 20 1.50 0.11 -2.50
N ILE A 21 0.22 -0.27 -2.41
CA ILE A 21 -0.36 -0.81 -1.18
C ILE A 21 0.34 -2.13 -0.80
N PHE A 22 0.61 -2.99 -1.79
CA PHE A 22 1.32 -4.23 -1.57
C PHE A 22 2.75 -3.99 -1.09
N ILE A 23 3.48 -3.05 -1.69
CA ILE A 23 4.83 -2.64 -1.25
C ILE A 23 4.80 -2.15 0.21
N ALA A 24 3.81 -1.33 0.59
CA ALA A 24 3.65 -0.90 1.97
C ALA A 24 3.42 -2.09 2.92
N LEU A 25 2.49 -2.98 2.58
CA LEU A 25 2.20 -4.15 3.41
C LEU A 25 3.40 -5.11 3.52
N ALA A 26 4.11 -5.33 2.41
CA ALA A 26 5.28 -6.19 2.34
C ALA A 26 6.45 -5.63 3.14
N SER A 27 6.68 -4.31 3.07
CA SER A 27 7.70 -3.61 3.86
C SER A 27 7.44 -3.74 5.35
N LEU A 28 6.17 -3.60 5.77
CA LEU A 28 5.79 -3.73 7.17
C LEU A 28 5.89 -5.18 7.66
N SER A 29 5.48 -6.13 6.82
CA SER A 29 5.42 -7.56 7.16
C SER A 29 6.74 -8.31 6.98
N ASN A 30 7.80 -7.61 6.56
CA ASN A 30 9.10 -8.18 6.18
C ASN A 30 8.97 -9.31 5.15
N LEU A 31 8.09 -9.14 4.17
CA LEU A 31 7.90 -10.10 3.09
C LEU A 31 8.99 -9.90 2.03
N ASN A 32 9.77 -10.97 1.77
CA ASN A 32 10.82 -10.99 0.76
C ASN A 32 10.28 -11.08 -0.67
N SER A 33 8.97 -10.92 -0.88
CA SER A 33 8.35 -11.07 -2.20
C SER A 33 8.95 -10.09 -3.21
N ASP A 34 9.48 -10.62 -4.31
CA ASP A 34 9.75 -9.87 -5.54
C ASP A 34 8.42 -9.26 -5.98
N THR A 35 8.28 -7.94 -5.84
CA THR A 35 7.05 -7.17 -5.98
C THR A 35 6.55 -7.03 -7.42
N SER A 36 6.95 -7.93 -8.32
CA SER A 36 6.36 -8.05 -9.64
C SER A 36 5.11 -8.91 -9.55
N LEU A 37 4.03 -8.33 -9.01
CA LEU A 37 2.70 -8.90 -9.21
C LEU A 37 2.47 -8.86 -10.71
N THR A 38 2.33 -10.06 -11.30
CA THR A 38 2.21 -10.42 -12.72
C THR A 38 1.48 -9.37 -13.56
N GLU A 39 1.72 -9.36 -14.87
CA GLU A 39 1.02 -8.46 -15.79
C GLU A 39 -0.51 -8.63 -15.68
N THR A 40 -1.14 -7.83 -14.83
CA THR A 40 -2.58 -7.83 -14.62
C THR A 40 -3.19 -7.01 -15.74
N HIS A 41 -3.80 -7.69 -16.71
CA HIS A 41 -4.30 -7.06 -17.94
C HIS A 41 -5.81 -6.86 -17.92
N ASN A 42 -6.50 -7.36 -16.91
CA ASN A 42 -7.95 -7.33 -16.86
C ASN A 42 -8.47 -7.01 -15.44
N LEU A 43 -9.77 -6.71 -15.37
CA LEU A 43 -10.43 -6.32 -14.14
C LEU A 43 -10.51 -7.46 -13.11
N GLU A 44 -10.59 -8.72 -13.57
CA GLU A 44 -10.69 -9.88 -12.69
C GLU A 44 -9.38 -10.13 -11.94
N ASP A 45 -8.24 -9.99 -12.62
CA ASP A 45 -6.91 -10.07 -12.02
C ASP A 45 -6.73 -8.99 -10.94
N LEU A 46 -7.15 -7.75 -11.22
CA LEU A 46 -7.10 -6.66 -10.24
C LEU A 46 -8.00 -6.91 -9.03
N LYS A 47 -9.19 -7.50 -9.23
CA LYS A 47 -10.09 -7.88 -8.12
C LYS A 47 -9.48 -8.98 -7.27
N ALA A 48 -8.88 -10.01 -7.89
CA ALA A 48 -8.22 -11.10 -7.19
C ALA A 48 -7.02 -10.57 -6.39
N LEU A 49 -6.24 -9.66 -6.97
CA LEU A 49 -5.10 -9.02 -6.31
C LEU A 49 -5.55 -8.12 -5.15
N ALA A 50 -6.59 -7.32 -5.33
CA ALA A 50 -7.19 -6.51 -4.28
C ALA A 50 -7.71 -7.38 -3.12
N GLN A 51 -8.36 -8.51 -3.44
CA GLN A 51 -8.81 -9.49 -2.45
C GLN A 51 -7.64 -10.09 -1.67
N MET A 52 -6.57 -10.50 -2.37
CA MET A 52 -5.36 -11.03 -1.75
C MET A 52 -4.71 -10.02 -0.80
N ILE A 53 -4.57 -8.75 -1.22
CA ILE A 53 -4.04 -7.68 -0.38
C ILE A 53 -4.93 -7.48 0.85
N PHE A 54 -6.25 -7.47 0.67
CA PHE A 54 -7.20 -7.32 1.78
C PHE A 54 -7.05 -8.45 2.80
N ASP A 55 -7.01 -9.71 2.35
CA ASP A 55 -6.85 -10.88 3.21
C ASP A 55 -5.50 -10.85 3.95
N LEU A 56 -4.41 -10.49 3.27
CA LEU A 56 -3.09 -10.34 3.90
C LEU A 56 -3.07 -9.19 4.94
N THR A 57 -3.68 -8.06 4.62
CA THR A 57 -3.78 -6.90 5.52
C THR A 57 -4.57 -7.27 6.77
N ARG A 58 -5.66 -8.03 6.61
CA ARG A 58 -6.47 -8.53 7.73
C ARG A 58 -5.70 -9.53 8.61
N GLN A 59 -4.94 -10.44 8.01
CA GLN A 59 -4.06 -11.35 8.76
C GLN A 59 -2.99 -10.60 9.57
N ARG A 60 -2.55 -9.44 9.08
CA ARG A 60 -1.53 -8.57 9.69
C ARG A 60 -2.13 -7.39 10.45
N GLN A 61 -3.43 -7.39 10.74
CA GLN A 61 -4.14 -6.24 11.31
C GLN A 61 -3.51 -5.72 12.61
N GLU A 62 -3.14 -6.62 13.52
CA GLU A 62 -2.49 -6.25 14.78
C GLU A 62 -1.15 -5.55 14.57
N LEU A 63 -0.38 -5.96 13.55
CA LEU A 63 0.90 -5.34 13.21
C LEU A 63 0.67 -3.93 12.63
N VAL A 64 -0.31 -3.78 11.74
CA VAL A 64 -0.71 -2.49 11.18
C VAL A 64 -1.16 -1.54 12.29
N ARG A 65 -2.02 -1.99 13.21
CA ARG A 65 -2.47 -1.20 14.36
C ARG A 65 -1.29 -0.75 15.23
N ARG A 66 -0.38 -1.65 15.57
CA ARG A 66 0.82 -1.31 16.37
C ARG A 66 1.70 -0.28 15.67
N ALA A 67 1.90 -0.42 14.37
CA ALA A 67 2.68 0.52 13.58
C ALA A 67 2.05 1.91 13.55
N VAL A 68 0.72 2.01 13.36
CA VAL A 68 0.02 3.31 13.41
C VAL A 68 0.05 3.90 14.82
N SER A 69 -0.18 3.10 15.87
CA SER A 69 -0.07 3.62 17.25
C SER A 69 1.34 4.13 17.55
N LEU A 70 2.38 3.46 17.06
CA LEU A 70 3.75 3.96 17.20
C LEU A 70 3.97 5.26 16.42
N LEU A 71 3.41 5.37 15.22
CA LEU A 71 3.47 6.58 14.41
C LEU A 71 2.85 7.76 15.17
N GLU A 72 1.64 7.59 15.69
CA GLU A 72 0.93 8.60 16.50
C GLU A 72 1.75 9.02 17.72
N ASN A 73 2.30 8.05 18.46
CA ASN A 73 3.14 8.35 19.64
C ASN A 73 4.41 9.13 19.28
N MET A 74 5.05 8.82 18.15
CA MET A 74 6.28 9.51 17.74
C MET A 74 5.99 10.91 17.22
N ASP A 75 4.89 11.09 16.51
CA ASP A 75 4.40 12.40 16.05
C ASP A 75 4.08 13.30 17.24
N GLU A 76 3.37 12.79 18.25
CA GLU A 76 3.10 13.51 19.51
C GLU A 76 4.39 13.92 20.24
N GLN A 77 5.39 13.05 20.24
CA GLN A 77 6.69 13.30 20.88
C GLN A 77 7.65 14.13 20.01
N HIS A 78 7.25 14.51 18.79
CA HIS A 78 8.10 15.17 17.79
C HIS A 78 9.42 14.42 17.55
N GLN A 79 9.38 13.08 17.66
CA GLN A 79 10.55 12.23 17.46
C GLN A 79 10.62 11.75 16.00
N PRO A 80 11.83 11.70 15.41
CA PRO A 80 12.03 11.11 14.08
C PRO A 80 11.59 9.64 14.05
N PHE A 81 10.73 9.25 13.11
CA PHE A 81 10.20 7.88 13.01
C PHE A 81 11.27 6.80 12.91
N ALA A 82 12.45 7.14 12.37
CA ALA A 82 13.63 6.29 12.31
C ALA A 82 14.16 5.83 13.68
N GLN A 83 13.85 6.54 14.77
CA GLN A 83 14.27 6.13 16.13
C GLN A 83 13.51 4.90 16.63
N SER A 84 12.33 4.60 16.07
CA SER A 84 11.61 3.36 16.33
C SER A 84 12.14 2.26 15.43
N THR A 85 12.53 1.13 16.00
CA THR A 85 12.96 -0.04 15.23
C THR A 85 11.90 -0.48 14.22
N LEU A 86 10.62 -0.45 14.58
CA LEU A 86 9.56 -0.90 13.68
C LEU A 86 9.33 0.07 12.51
N LEU A 87 9.25 1.37 12.79
CA LEU A 87 8.97 2.39 11.76
C LEU A 87 10.21 2.67 10.90
N GLY A 88 11.40 2.74 11.50
CA GLY A 88 12.66 2.85 10.75
C GLY A 88 12.84 1.70 9.77
N ASP A 89 12.69 0.44 10.24
CA ASP A 89 12.76 -0.73 9.37
C ASP A 89 11.72 -0.69 8.24
N TYR A 90 10.49 -0.24 8.56
CA TYR A 90 9.41 -0.11 7.59
C TYR A 90 9.74 0.89 6.49
N LEU A 91 10.15 2.10 6.87
CA LEU A 91 10.50 3.19 5.95
C LEU A 91 11.67 2.79 5.04
N ASP A 92 12.72 2.21 5.63
CA ASP A 92 13.89 1.73 4.89
C ASP A 92 13.52 0.63 3.88
N LYS A 93 12.69 -0.32 4.27
CA LYS A 93 12.22 -1.41 3.38
C LYS A 93 11.31 -0.86 2.29
N PHE A 94 10.45 0.10 2.64
CA PHE A 94 9.56 0.75 1.70
C PHE A 94 10.32 1.50 0.62
N ALA A 95 11.28 2.35 1.01
CA ALA A 95 12.11 3.10 0.08
C ALA A 95 12.84 2.17 -0.91
N ARG A 96 13.46 1.10 -0.40
CA ARG A 96 14.14 0.09 -1.25
C ARG A 96 13.18 -0.58 -2.24
N LYS A 97 12.04 -1.08 -1.76
CA LYS A 97 11.06 -1.78 -2.62
C LYS A 97 10.39 -0.85 -3.62
N TYR A 98 10.15 0.40 -3.24
CA TYR A 98 9.60 1.42 -4.13
C TYR A 98 10.58 1.73 -5.26
N GLN A 99 11.86 1.99 -4.95
CA GLN A 99 12.90 2.25 -5.95
C GLN A 99 13.15 1.08 -6.91
N GLN A 100 12.86 -0.15 -6.48
CA GLN A 100 12.95 -1.34 -7.33
C GLN A 100 11.76 -1.47 -8.30
N HIS A 101 10.68 -0.71 -8.12
CA HIS A 101 9.51 -0.78 -9.00
C HIS A 101 9.75 0.07 -10.27
N PRO A 102 9.76 -0.54 -11.47
CA PRO A 102 10.16 0.14 -12.69
C PRO A 102 9.18 1.22 -13.17
N THR A 103 7.96 1.27 -12.62
CA THR A 103 6.89 2.19 -13.04
C THR A 103 6.66 3.33 -12.05
N THR A 104 7.38 3.35 -10.92
CA THR A 104 7.24 4.42 -9.93
C THR A 104 8.14 5.61 -10.26
N PRO A 105 7.63 6.86 -10.12
CA PRO A 105 8.45 8.05 -10.29
C PRO A 105 9.53 8.11 -9.20
N GLU A 106 10.71 8.66 -9.54
CA GLU A 106 11.73 8.98 -8.54
C GLU A 106 11.17 10.04 -7.59
N LEU A 107 11.14 9.70 -6.30
CA LEU A 107 10.71 10.56 -5.21
C LEU A 107 11.90 10.85 -4.31
N THR A 108 11.90 12.03 -3.67
CA THR A 108 12.87 12.34 -2.63
C THR A 108 12.60 11.51 -1.37
N ASP A 109 13.59 11.38 -0.48
CA ASP A 109 13.44 10.64 0.77
C ASP A 109 12.26 11.16 1.62
N GLU A 110 12.05 12.48 1.68
CA GLU A 110 10.92 13.11 2.37
C GLU A 110 9.57 12.75 1.73
N GLN A 111 9.50 12.71 0.40
CA GLN A 111 8.29 12.30 -0.32
C GLN A 111 7.99 10.81 -0.13
N LEU A 112 9.02 9.96 -0.11
CA LEU A 112 8.89 8.52 0.16
C LEU A 112 8.39 8.27 1.58
N GLU A 113 8.97 8.97 2.56
CA GLU A 113 8.54 8.89 3.94
C GLU A 113 7.06 9.28 4.08
N HIS A 114 6.68 10.42 3.51
CA HIS A 114 5.30 10.89 3.57
C HIS A 114 4.32 9.94 2.84
N LEU A 115 4.73 9.39 1.70
CA LEU A 115 3.94 8.38 0.97
C LEU A 115 3.79 7.09 1.77
N ALA A 116 4.87 6.59 2.36
CA ALA A 116 4.86 5.39 3.20
C ALA A 116 3.92 5.56 4.39
N ILE A 117 4.04 6.68 5.11
CA ILE A 117 3.17 7.01 6.25
C ILE A 117 1.69 7.04 5.83
N LYS A 118 1.39 7.72 4.70
CA LYS A 118 0.03 7.75 4.15
C LYS A 118 -0.50 6.34 3.87
N LEU A 119 0.30 5.50 3.22
CA LEU A 119 -0.09 4.12 2.89
C LEU A 119 -0.25 3.26 4.14
N LEU A 120 0.56 3.47 5.19
CA LEU A 120 0.43 2.78 6.47
C LEU A 120 -0.91 3.09 7.14
N ILE A 121 -1.33 4.36 7.10
CA ILE A 121 -2.64 4.80 7.57
C ILE A 121 -3.75 4.19 6.70
N ASP A 122 -3.60 4.18 5.38
CA ASP A 122 -4.57 3.56 4.47
C ASP A 122 -4.72 2.05 4.74
N LEU A 123 -3.62 1.34 5.00
CA LEU A 123 -3.62 -0.07 5.40
C LEU A 123 -4.41 -0.31 6.69
N LEU A 124 -4.37 0.62 7.66
CA LEU A 124 -5.18 0.51 8.87
C LEU A 124 -6.68 0.48 8.51
N PHE A 125 -7.10 1.34 7.60
CA PHE A 125 -8.49 1.36 7.14
C PHE A 125 -8.84 0.15 6.28
N TYR A 126 -7.92 -0.33 5.44
CA TYR A 126 -8.13 -1.55 4.65
C TYR A 126 -8.16 -2.83 5.50
N SER A 127 -7.57 -2.80 6.70
CA SER A 127 -7.67 -3.91 7.66
C SER A 127 -9.05 -4.06 8.32
N ALA A 128 -9.93 -3.06 8.19
CA ALA A 128 -11.25 -3.07 8.80
C ALA A 128 -12.24 -3.99 8.06
N SER A 129 -13.38 -4.28 8.69
CA SER A 129 -14.42 -5.19 8.15
C SER A 129 -14.98 -4.75 6.79
N ASN A 130 -14.94 -3.46 6.47
CA ASN A 130 -15.36 -2.84 5.21
C ASN A 130 -14.15 -2.36 4.37
N GLY A 131 -12.95 -2.85 4.68
CA GLY A 131 -11.72 -2.39 4.06
C GLY A 131 -11.62 -2.72 2.57
N TYR A 132 -12.20 -3.85 2.14
CA TYR A 132 -12.29 -4.22 0.72
C TYR A 132 -13.12 -3.22 -0.09
N ASP A 133 -14.31 -2.84 0.40
CA ASP A 133 -15.16 -1.86 -0.29
C ASP A 133 -14.47 -0.49 -0.38
N ARG A 134 -13.71 -0.12 0.66
CA ARG A 134 -12.95 1.13 0.68
C ARG A 134 -11.80 1.10 -0.33
N LEU A 135 -11.01 0.01 -0.33
CA LEU A 135 -9.95 -0.23 -1.30
C LEU A 135 -10.51 -0.14 -2.73
N TRP A 136 -11.60 -0.86 -3.00
CA TRP A 136 -12.23 -0.88 -4.31
C TRP A 136 -12.74 0.50 -4.73
N SER A 137 -13.34 1.25 -3.80
CA SER A 137 -13.79 2.62 -4.05
C SER A 137 -12.63 3.56 -4.41
N VAL A 138 -11.49 3.45 -3.72
CA VAL A 138 -10.28 4.23 -4.03
C VAL A 138 -9.74 3.88 -5.41
N LEU A 139 -9.69 2.59 -5.77
CA LEU A 139 -9.24 2.16 -7.09
C LEU A 139 -10.13 2.73 -8.21
N LEU A 140 -11.44 2.77 -8.00
CA LEU A 140 -12.37 3.41 -8.93
C LEU A 140 -12.13 4.92 -9.04
N GLN A 141 -11.78 5.62 -7.96
CA GLN A 141 -11.45 7.04 -8.00
C GLN A 141 -10.12 7.33 -8.71
N GLN A 142 -9.12 6.45 -8.58
CA GLN A 142 -7.85 6.55 -9.31
C GLN A 142 -8.00 6.27 -10.82
N SER A 143 -9.16 5.75 -11.23
CA SER A 143 -9.50 5.43 -12.62
C SER A 143 -10.28 6.54 -13.34
N CYS A 144 -10.57 7.66 -12.67
CA CYS A 144 -11.35 8.77 -13.19
C CYS A 144 -10.49 9.87 -13.81
#